data_AF-A0A7I7LFK7-F1
#
_entry.id   AF-A0A7I7LFK7-F1
#
_cell.length_a   1.000
_cell.length_b   1.000
_cell.length_c   1.000
_cell.angle_alpha   90.00
_cell.angle_beta   90.00
_cell.angle_gamma   90.00
#
_symmetry.space_group_name_H-M   'P 1'
#
loop_
_entity.id
_entity.type
_entity.pdbx_description
1 polymer ?
#
loop_
_entity_poly.entity_id
_entity_poly.type
_entity_poly.pdbx_seq_one_letter_code
_entity_poly.pdbx_strand_id
1 'polypeptide(L)'
;MVVPTPDYIRLATHYGFAPDFCHANDPQSKGIVENLCGYAQRDLAVPLLTQSAVDGVPIDIRAANAAAAAWCDEVNALAHSEIQAIPDERLVSERQVLQPLPSLRLQIGAPTVLHKVDRLSCVRYGSARYSVPTRLIGTTVAVVVDHGAVCLGRVCLM
;
A
#
# COMPACT_ATOMS: atom_id res chain seq x y z
N MET A 1 -26.27 8.48 -3.19
CA MET A 1 -25.92 7.56 -2.09
C MET A 1 -24.94 6.54 -2.65
N VAL A 2 -23.67 6.61 -2.25
CA VAL A 2 -22.65 5.63 -2.67
C VAL A 2 -22.84 4.39 -1.81
N VAL A 3 -23.07 3.23 -2.44
CA VAL A 3 -23.15 1.96 -1.72
C VAL A 3 -21.77 1.30 -1.78
N PRO A 4 -21.06 1.16 -0.64
CA PRO A 4 -19.76 0.49 -0.62
C PRO A 4 -19.89 -0.97 -1.06
N THR A 5 -18.85 -1.49 -1.72
CA THR A 5 -18.81 -2.90 -2.08
C THR A 5 -18.70 -3.79 -0.82
N PRO A 6 -19.14 -5.05 -0.88
CA PRO A 6 -19.01 -5.96 0.27
C PRO A 6 -17.58 -6.08 0.81
N ASP A 7 -16.57 -6.10 -0.06
CA ASP A 7 -15.17 -6.14 0.36
C ASP A 7 -14.71 -4.86 1.05
N TYR A 8 -15.23 -3.71 0.63
CA TYR A 8 -14.98 -2.45 1.31
C TYR A 8 -15.59 -2.44 2.72
N ILE A 9 -16.81 -2.96 2.88
CA ILE A 9 -17.46 -3.10 4.19
C ILE A 9 -16.65 -4.03 5.10
N ARG A 10 -16.14 -5.14 4.56
CA ARG A 10 -15.27 -6.07 5.30
C ARG A 10 -13.98 -5.40 5.76
N LEU A 11 -13.35 -4.59 4.90
CA LEU A 11 -12.17 -3.78 5.22
C LEU A 11 -12.46 -2.79 6.35
N ALA A 12 -13.52 -1.99 6.21
CA ALA A 12 -13.94 -1.00 7.20
C ALA A 12 -14.22 -1.63 8.56
N THR A 13 -14.98 -2.74 8.58
CA THR A 13 -15.31 -3.47 9.80
C THR A 13 -14.06 -4.07 10.45
N HIS A 14 -13.13 -4.59 9.66
CA HIS A 14 -11.92 -5.23 10.18
C HIS A 14 -10.98 -4.23 10.86
N TYR A 15 -10.79 -3.04 10.28
CA TYR A 15 -9.90 -2.01 10.82
C TYR A 15 -10.62 -0.96 11.69
N GLY A 16 -11.94 -1.09 11.88
CA GLY A 16 -12.70 -0.23 12.80
C GLY A 16 -12.92 1.21 12.33
N PHE A 17 -12.88 1.48 11.02
CA PHE A 17 -13.15 2.82 10.49
C PHE A 17 -14.52 2.90 9.82
N ALA A 18 -15.13 4.08 9.84
CA ALA A 18 -16.37 4.38 9.12
C ALA A 18 -16.03 5.07 7.79
N PRO A 19 -16.43 4.51 6.63
CA PRO A 19 -16.24 5.22 5.37
C PRO A 19 -17.10 6.46 5.31
N ASP A 20 -16.46 7.59 5.01
CA ASP A 20 -17.13 8.80 4.58
C ASP A 20 -16.92 8.95 3.06
N PHE A 21 -18.01 8.85 2.30
CA PHE A 21 -17.98 9.00 0.85
C PHE A 21 -18.43 10.41 0.49
N CYS A 22 -17.63 11.10 -0.32
CA CYS A 22 -17.99 12.40 -0.86
C CYS A 22 -19.37 12.31 -1.55
N HIS A 23 -20.24 13.26 -1.26
CA HIS A 23 -21.49 13.37 -2.00
C HIS A 23 -21.19 13.71 -3.46
N ALA A 24 -22.04 13.24 -4.38
CA ALA A 24 -21.96 13.68 -5.77
C ALA A 24 -22.10 15.20 -5.80
N ASN A 25 -21.20 15.88 -6.51
CA ASN A 25 -21.10 17.35 -6.55
C ASN A 25 -20.82 18.00 -5.18
N ASP A 26 -19.91 17.43 -4.39
CA ASP A 26 -19.33 18.08 -3.20
C ASP A 26 -17.88 18.53 -3.48
N PRO A 27 -17.67 19.79 -3.93
CA PRO A 27 -16.34 20.30 -4.23
C PRO A 27 -15.46 20.45 -2.99
N GLN A 28 -16.05 20.59 -1.79
CA GLN A 28 -15.31 20.88 -0.57
C GLN A 28 -14.55 19.64 -0.09
N SER A 29 -15.23 18.50 0.00
CA SER A 29 -14.60 17.22 0.38
C SER A 29 -13.59 16.74 -0.66
N LYS A 30 -13.83 17.05 -1.95
CA LYS A 30 -12.90 16.76 -3.04
C LYS A 30 -11.63 17.62 -2.95
N GLY A 31 -11.76 18.87 -2.51
CA GLY A 31 -10.66 19.82 -2.41
C GLY A 31 -9.54 19.40 -1.46
N ILE A 32 -9.85 18.68 -0.37
CA ILE A 32 -8.82 18.18 0.56
C ILE A 32 -7.93 17.14 -0.12
N VAL A 33 -8.54 16.16 -0.80
CA VAL A 33 -7.81 15.09 -1.50
C VAL A 33 -7.03 15.66 -2.69
N GLU A 34 -7.65 16.55 -3.46
CA GLU A 34 -7.01 17.20 -4.61
C GLU A 34 -5.85 18.10 -4.19
N ASN A 35 -5.96 18.80 -3.05
CA ASN A 35 -4.87 19.64 -2.53
C ASN A 35 -3.67 18.80 -2.12
N LEU A 36 -3.87 17.68 -1.41
CA LEU A 36 -2.78 16.79 -1.03
C LEU A 36 -2.11 16.15 -2.26
N CYS A 37 -2.91 15.67 -3.21
CA CYS A 37 -2.40 15.11 -4.46
C CYS A 37 -1.62 16.16 -5.26
N GLY A 38 -2.16 17.38 -5.39
CA GLY A 38 -1.49 18.49 -6.04
C GLY A 38 -0.21 18.92 -5.32
N TYR A 39 -0.17 18.84 -3.98
CA TYR A 39 1.03 19.10 -3.19
C TYR A 39 2.13 18.08 -3.51
N ALA A 40 1.84 16.79 -3.38
CA ALA A 40 2.80 15.73 -3.72
C ALA A 40 3.25 15.80 -5.19
N GLN A 41 2.36 16.16 -6.11
CA GLN A 41 2.74 16.34 -7.51
C GLN A 41 3.71 17.51 -7.70
N ARG A 42 3.43 18.67 -7.13
CA ARG A 42 4.25 19.87 -7.28
C ARG A 42 5.60 19.75 -6.58
N ASP A 43 5.62 19.13 -5.41
CA ASP A 43 6.77 19.13 -4.51
C ASP A 43 7.69 17.93 -4.74
N LEU A 44 7.14 16.76 -5.07
CA LEU A 44 7.89 15.53 -5.32
C LEU A 44 7.91 15.17 -6.82
N ALA A 45 6.73 14.95 -7.43
CA ALA A 45 6.67 14.27 -8.73
C ALA A 45 7.22 15.12 -9.89
N VAL A 46 6.82 16.40 -9.96
CA VAL A 46 7.24 17.31 -11.04
C VAL A 46 8.75 17.52 -11.01
N PRO A 47 9.39 17.91 -9.89
CA PRO A 47 10.84 18.07 -9.84
C PRO A 47 11.59 16.79 -10.21
N LEU A 48 11.16 15.64 -9.68
CA LEU A 48 11.78 14.35 -9.93
C LEU A 48 11.73 13.95 -11.42
N LEU A 49 10.56 14.12 -12.05
CA LEU A 49 10.37 13.80 -13.47
C LEU A 49 11.07 14.81 -14.38
N THR A 50 11.08 16.10 -14.02
CA THR A 50 11.82 17.12 -14.76
C THR A 50 13.32 16.83 -14.73
N GLN A 51 13.88 16.48 -13.57
CA GLN A 51 15.30 16.16 -13.45
C GLN A 51 15.67 14.90 -14.25
N SER A 52 14.84 13.85 -14.17
CA SER A 52 14.98 12.63 -14.98
C SER A 52 14.99 12.92 -16.48
N ALA A 53 14.15 13.86 -16.95
CA ALA A 53 14.11 14.28 -18.34
C ALA A 53 15.37 15.08 -18.76
N VAL A 54 15.88 15.94 -17.89
CA VAL A 54 17.12 16.71 -18.12
C VAL A 54 18.34 15.80 -18.20
N ASP A 55 18.45 14.84 -17.29
CA ASP A 55 19.57 13.91 -17.22
C ASP A 55 19.48 12.80 -18.29
N GLY A 56 18.33 12.66 -18.94
CA GLY A 56 18.07 11.62 -19.94
C GLY A 56 18.02 10.20 -19.35
N VAL A 57 17.86 10.08 -18.03
CA VAL A 57 17.83 8.80 -17.32
C VAL A 57 16.39 8.52 -16.88
N PRO A 58 15.74 7.45 -17.39
CA PRO A 58 14.38 7.13 -17.00
C PRO A 58 14.32 6.69 -15.54
N ILE A 59 13.31 7.17 -14.81
CA ILE A 59 13.06 6.74 -13.43
C ILE A 59 12.20 5.48 -13.40
N ASP A 60 12.65 4.47 -12.65
CA ASP A 60 11.85 3.28 -12.39
C ASP A 60 10.98 3.44 -11.13
N ILE A 61 10.04 2.51 -10.93
CA ILE A 61 9.13 2.57 -9.79
C ILE A 61 9.86 2.44 -8.44
N ARG A 62 11.03 1.78 -8.41
CA ARG A 62 11.80 1.61 -7.18
C ARG A 62 12.45 2.92 -6.77
N ALA A 63 13.08 3.62 -7.70
CA ALA A 63 13.65 4.93 -7.50
C ALA A 63 12.58 5.96 -7.14
N ALA A 64 11.42 5.92 -7.82
CA ALA A 64 10.28 6.77 -7.48
C ALA A 64 9.79 6.54 -6.03
N ASN A 65 9.66 5.28 -5.61
CA ASN A 65 9.27 4.95 -4.23
C ASN A 65 10.31 5.38 -3.20
N ALA A 66 11.60 5.28 -3.52
CA ALA A 66 12.67 5.74 -2.64
C ALA A 66 12.65 7.26 -2.47
N ALA A 67 12.47 8.00 -3.57
CA ALA A 67 12.30 9.45 -3.54
C ALA A 67 11.06 9.86 -2.73
N ALA A 68 9.94 9.14 -2.90
CA ALA A 68 8.73 9.38 -2.14
C ALA A 68 8.91 9.16 -0.63
N ALA A 69 9.65 8.11 -0.23
CA ALA A 69 9.96 7.87 1.18
C ALA A 69 10.83 8.99 1.77
N ALA A 70 11.89 9.40 1.07
CA ALA A 70 12.75 10.49 1.51
C ALA A 70 12.00 11.83 1.61
N TRP A 71 11.12 12.11 0.65
CA TRP A 71 10.26 13.28 0.68
C TRP A 71 9.28 13.24 1.85
N CYS A 72 8.66 12.08 2.14
CA CYS A 72 7.83 11.91 3.34
C CYS A 72 8.60 12.21 4.63
N ASP A 73 9.83 11.71 4.76
CA ASP A 73 10.67 11.98 5.94
C ASP A 73 10.99 13.48 6.07
N GLU A 74 11.25 14.17 4.94
CA GLU A 74 11.50 15.61 4.93
C GLU A 74 10.27 16.42 5.35
N VAL A 75 9.13 16.21 4.69
CA VAL A 75 7.94 17.05 4.91
C VAL A 75 7.30 16.80 6.29
N ASN A 76 7.42 15.59 6.83
CA ASN A 76 6.91 15.27 8.17
C ASN A 76 7.82 15.77 9.31
N ALA A 77 9.08 16.12 9.02
CA ALA A 77 10.02 16.73 9.96
C ALA A 77 9.93 18.28 10.00
N LEU A 78 9.16 18.90 9.11
CA LEU A 78 8.99 20.36 9.03
C LEU A 78 7.68 20.83 9.66
N ALA A 79 7.64 22.09 10.09
CA ALA A 79 6.42 22.69 10.62
C ALA A 79 5.37 22.81 9.51
N HIS A 80 4.25 22.12 9.67
CA HIS A 80 3.17 22.12 8.69
C HIS A 80 2.21 23.28 8.94
N SER A 81 1.90 24.04 7.88
CA SER A 81 1.18 25.32 7.96
C SER A 81 -0.27 25.21 8.44
N GLU A 82 -0.93 24.08 8.22
CA GLU A 82 -2.31 23.89 8.70
C GLU A 82 -2.38 23.49 10.19
N ILE A 83 -1.58 22.51 10.60
CA ILE A 83 -1.57 22.00 11.98
C ILE A 83 -0.70 22.85 12.93
N GLN A 84 0.10 23.78 12.39
CA GLN A 84 1.04 24.66 13.11
C GLN A 84 1.96 23.88 14.06
N ALA A 85 2.37 22.68 13.64
CA ALA A 85 3.20 21.76 14.40
C ALA A 85 4.04 20.91 13.43
N ILE A 86 5.08 20.26 13.95
CA ILE A 86 5.84 19.25 13.21
C ILE A 86 5.07 17.92 13.27
N PRO A 87 4.64 17.34 12.12
CA PRO A 87 3.88 16.11 12.09
C PRO A 87 4.53 14.96 12.88
N ASP A 88 5.83 14.74 12.73
CA ASP A 88 6.54 13.65 13.42
C ASP A 88 6.50 13.79 14.94
N GLU A 89 6.73 15.00 15.47
CA GLU A 89 6.67 15.26 16.90
C GLU A 89 5.24 15.08 17.44
N ARG A 90 4.25 15.55 16.68
CA ARG A 90 2.86 15.47 17.06
C ARG A 90 2.35 14.02 17.06
N LEU A 91 2.75 13.23 16.06
CA LEU A 91 2.38 11.82 15.95
C LEU A 91 2.84 11.00 17.16
N VAL A 92 3.99 11.32 17.77
CA VAL A 92 4.46 10.65 19.00
C VAL A 92 3.43 10.76 20.13
N SER A 93 2.79 11.93 20.27
CA SER A 93 1.76 12.15 21.28
C SER A 93 0.43 11.52 20.88
N GLU A 94 0.03 11.68 19.61
CA GLU A 94 -1.24 11.15 19.10
C GLU A 94 -1.28 9.61 19.15
N ARG A 95 -0.15 8.92 18.96
CA ARG A 95 -0.05 7.46 19.08
C ARG A 95 -0.51 6.92 20.43
N GLN A 96 -0.52 7.73 21.49
CA GLN A 96 -1.01 7.32 22.81
C GLN A 96 -2.53 7.15 22.87
N VAL A 97 -3.26 7.80 21.95
CA VAL A 97 -4.73 7.75 21.87
C VAL A 97 -5.24 6.97 20.66
N LEU A 98 -4.34 6.47 19.80
CA LEU A 98 -4.68 5.60 18.68
C LEU A 98 -4.91 4.15 19.14
N GLN A 99 -5.85 3.47 18.49
CA GLN A 99 -6.07 2.04 18.71
C GLN A 99 -4.99 1.22 18.00
N PRO A 100 -4.52 0.10 18.58
CA PRO A 100 -3.64 -0.82 17.89
C PRO A 100 -4.37 -1.45 16.69
N LEU A 101 -3.62 -1.74 15.62
CA LEU A 101 -4.16 -2.51 14.51
C LEU A 101 -4.49 -3.94 14.94
N PRO A 102 -5.52 -4.59 14.35
CA PRO A 102 -5.78 -6.01 14.54
C PRO A 102 -4.53 -6.85 14.25
N SER A 103 -4.28 -7.88 15.07
CA SER A 103 -3.11 -8.75 14.91
C SER A 103 -3.18 -9.65 13.68
N LEU A 104 -4.38 -9.98 13.21
CA LEU A 104 -4.57 -10.69 11.95
C LEU A 104 -4.84 -9.66 10.86
N ARG A 105 -4.04 -9.63 9.79
CA ARG A 105 -4.35 -8.78 8.63
C ARG A 105 -5.51 -9.36 7.83
N LEU A 106 -6.42 -8.48 7.41
CA LEU A 106 -7.44 -8.85 6.43
C LEU A 106 -6.79 -9.15 5.08
N GLN A 107 -7.09 -10.32 4.53
CA GLN A 107 -6.79 -10.61 3.13
C GLN A 107 -7.86 -9.99 2.23
N ILE A 108 -7.44 -9.07 1.36
CA ILE A 108 -8.26 -8.38 0.38
C ILE A 108 -7.68 -8.66 -1.01
N GLY A 109 -8.53 -8.89 -2.00
CA GLY A 109 -8.12 -9.18 -3.37
C GLY A 109 -8.24 -10.65 -3.73
N ALA A 110 -7.47 -11.07 -4.74
CA ALA A 110 -7.59 -12.41 -5.32
C ALA A 110 -7.43 -13.52 -4.25
N PRO A 111 -8.24 -14.59 -4.34
CA PRO A 111 -8.16 -15.69 -3.39
C PRO A 111 -6.75 -16.28 -3.41
N THR A 112 -6.08 -16.19 -2.28
CA THR A 112 -4.78 -16.82 -2.05
C THR A 112 -5.00 -18.27 -1.64
N VAL A 113 -4.35 -19.21 -2.33
CA VAL A 113 -4.32 -20.61 -1.90
C VAL A 113 -2.97 -20.89 -1.25
N LEU A 114 -3.01 -21.46 -0.05
CA LEU A 114 -1.80 -21.86 0.66
C LEU A 114 -1.37 -23.26 0.22
N HIS A 115 -0.14 -23.37 -0.28
CA HIS A 115 0.43 -24.64 -0.67
C HIS A 115 1.78 -24.87 0.00
N LYS A 116 1.97 -26.07 0.53
CA LYS A 116 3.27 -26.51 1.01
C LYS A 116 4.17 -26.84 -0.18
N VAL A 117 5.39 -26.32 -0.17
CA VAL A 117 6.40 -26.63 -1.18
C VAL A 117 6.86 -28.07 -0.99
N ASP A 118 6.81 -28.84 -2.07
CA ASP A 118 7.21 -30.24 -2.07
C ASP A 118 8.74 -30.41 -2.00
N ARG A 119 9.20 -31.66 -1.90
CA ARG A 119 10.64 -31.99 -1.87
C ARG A 119 11.37 -31.69 -3.18
N LEU A 120 10.63 -31.50 -4.28
CA LEU A 120 11.16 -31.15 -5.59
C LEU A 120 11.20 -29.64 -5.81
N SER A 121 11.04 -28.84 -4.75
CA SER A 121 11.01 -27.38 -4.83
C SER A 121 9.90 -26.85 -5.74
N CYS A 122 8.75 -27.53 -5.75
CA CYS A 122 7.61 -27.18 -6.58
C CYS A 122 6.33 -26.96 -5.76
N VAL A 123 5.43 -26.18 -6.36
CA VAL A 123 4.05 -25.98 -5.89
C VAL A 123 3.09 -26.28 -7.05
N ARG A 124 1.97 -26.91 -6.73
CA ARG A 124 0.91 -27.20 -7.72
C ARG A 124 -0.20 -26.17 -7.61
N TYR A 125 -0.63 -25.64 -8.74
CA TYR A 125 -1.81 -24.80 -8.85
C TYR A 125 -2.58 -25.18 -10.12
N GLY A 126 -3.84 -25.56 -9.97
CA GLY A 126 -4.60 -26.21 -11.04
C GLY A 126 -3.92 -27.50 -11.53
N SER A 127 -3.74 -27.62 -12.84
CA SER A 127 -3.04 -28.75 -13.48
C SER A 127 -1.52 -28.55 -13.64
N ALA A 128 -0.99 -27.37 -13.31
CA ALA A 128 0.42 -27.01 -13.54
C ALA A 128 1.29 -27.12 -12.27
N ARG A 129 2.60 -27.26 -12.47
CA ARG A 129 3.65 -27.18 -11.43
C ARG A 129 4.49 -25.94 -11.66
N TYR A 130 4.75 -25.22 -10.58
CA TYR A 130 5.58 -24.04 -10.56
C TYR A 130 6.77 -24.27 -9.65
N SER A 131 7.98 -24.04 -10.16
CA SER A 131 9.20 -24.12 -9.39
C SER A 131 9.34 -22.92 -8.46
N VAL A 132 9.81 -23.15 -7.24
CA VAL A 132 10.17 -22.12 -6.27
C VAL A 132 11.65 -22.28 -5.85
N PRO A 133 12.27 -21.27 -5.23
CA PRO A 133 13.62 -21.42 -4.67
C PRO A 133 13.71 -22.57 -3.64
N THR A 134 14.77 -23.38 -3.70
CA THR A 134 14.98 -24.56 -2.84
C THR A 134 14.96 -24.28 -1.34
N ARG A 135 15.33 -23.06 -0.93
CA ARG A 135 15.20 -22.57 0.46
C ARG A 135 13.77 -22.60 1.01
N LEU A 136 12.76 -22.75 0.15
CA LEU A 136 11.35 -22.79 0.52
C LEU A 136 10.81 -24.22 0.66
N ILE A 137 11.60 -25.27 0.40
CA ILE A 137 11.16 -26.68 0.56
C ILE A 137 10.61 -26.89 1.98
N GLY A 138 9.42 -27.49 2.08
CA GLY A 138 8.75 -27.74 3.36
C GLY A 138 8.08 -26.52 4.00
N THR A 139 8.24 -25.32 3.44
CA THR A 139 7.52 -24.11 3.87
C THR A 139 6.17 -24.00 3.15
N THR A 140 5.25 -23.22 3.72
CA THR A 140 3.98 -22.87 3.06
C THR A 140 4.13 -21.55 2.33
N VAL A 141 3.74 -21.53 1.06
CA VAL A 141 3.70 -20.32 0.23
C VAL A 141 2.25 -19.97 -0.13
N ALA A 142 2.03 -18.68 -0.29
CA ALA A 142 0.83 -18.09 -0.85
C ALA A 142 0.91 -18.15 -2.38
N VAL A 143 -0.10 -18.75 -3.00
CA VAL A 143 -0.30 -18.74 -4.46
C VAL A 143 -1.43 -17.77 -4.77
N VAL A 144 -1.12 -16.75 -5.55
CA VAL A 144 -2.07 -15.71 -5.97
C VAL A 144 -2.12 -15.69 -7.48
N VAL A 145 -3.33 -15.63 -8.05
CA VAL A 145 -3.51 -15.31 -9.47
C VAL A 145 -3.80 -13.83 -9.57
N ASP A 146 -2.89 -13.09 -10.18
CA ASP A 146 -3.01 -11.66 -10.36
C ASP A 146 -2.82 -11.31 -11.84
N HIS A 147 -3.82 -10.66 -12.44
CA HIS A 147 -3.78 -10.21 -13.84
C HIS A 147 -3.35 -11.30 -14.86
N GLY A 148 -3.74 -12.56 -14.61
CA GLY A 148 -3.41 -13.71 -15.47
C GLY A 148 -2.05 -14.36 -15.20
N ALA A 149 -1.26 -13.84 -14.25
CA ALA A 149 0.00 -14.42 -13.80
C ALA A 149 -0.15 -15.14 -12.45
N VAL A 150 0.62 -16.21 -12.26
CA VAL A 150 0.72 -16.91 -10.96
C VAL A 150 1.88 -16.31 -10.17
N CYS A 151 1.55 -15.68 -9.05
CA CYS A 151 2.49 -15.07 -8.11
C CYS A 151 2.67 -15.99 -6.89
N LEU A 152 3.93 -16.30 -6.56
CA LEU A 152 4.30 -17.15 -5.44
C LEU A 152 5.05 -16.32 -4.39
N GLY A 153 4.40 -16.10 -3.24
CA GLY A 153 4.95 -15.32 -2.14
C GLY A 153 5.04 -16.12 -0.84
N ARG A 154 5.94 -15.75 0.08
CA ARG A 154 5.83 -16.22 1.46
C ARG A 154 4.56 -15.66 2.07
N VAL A 155 3.87 -16.47 2.87
CA VAL A 155 2.75 -15.99 3.68
C VAL A 155 3.31 -14.99 4.69
N CYS A 156 3.00 -13.71 4.53
CA CYS A 156 3.31 -12.69 5.52
C CYS A 156 2.22 -12.76 6.61
N LEU A 157 2.33 -13.73 7.51
CA LEU A 157 1.58 -13.75 8.77
C LEU A 157 2.36 -12.88 9.75
N MET A 158 2.14 -11.56 9.71
CA MET A 158 2.64 -10.64 10.72
C MET A 158 1.68 -9.47 10.92
#